data_AF-A0AAV0ZQ34-F1
#
_entry.id   AF-A0AAV0ZQ34-F1
#
_cell.length_a   1.000
_cell.length_b   1.000
_cell.length_c   1.000
_cell.angle_alpha   90.00
_cell.angle_beta   90.00
_cell.angle_gamma   90.00
#
_symmetry.space_group_name_H-M   'P 1'
#
loop_
_entity.id
_entity.type
_entity.pdbx_description
1 polymer ?
#
loop_
_entity_poly.entity_id
_entity_poly.type
_entity_poly.pdbx_seq_one_letter_code
_entity_poly.pdbx_strand_id
1 'polypeptide(L)'
;MYILNKKLQLLKGKLRIWNKEHFENVHHNVCSKHDFLKNIQDKIQLEGLNEILSFQENQAQADLKKALDVEEIFWHEKFILAWNLHEDKNTCYYHFLVKIKSARNIISHLVIEDTVIYDQIDIFNHVTSYFANLFGVVGTCTSFSNMENIIPNLVTEQMNLMLTASPYVEEIINAVFNLSADNSLGPDRFRCYFFQHY
;
A
#
# COMPACT_ATOMS: atom_id res chain seq x y z
N MET A 1 -17.36 -19.10 -3.66
CA MET A 1 -16.16 -18.36 -4.14
C MET A 1 -15.86 -18.49 -5.64
N TYR A 2 -16.17 -19.61 -6.32
CA TYR A 2 -15.83 -19.83 -7.75
C TYR A 2 -16.54 -18.88 -8.74
N ILE A 3 -17.80 -18.49 -8.48
CA ILE A 3 -18.61 -17.67 -9.40
C ILE A 3 -18.05 -16.24 -9.51
N LEU A 4 -17.69 -15.61 -8.39
CA LEU A 4 -17.14 -14.25 -8.37
C LEU A 4 -15.80 -14.20 -9.10
N ASN A 5 -14.88 -15.12 -8.79
CA ASN A 5 -13.58 -15.17 -9.45
C ASN A 5 -13.73 -15.35 -10.97
N LYS A 6 -14.63 -16.24 -11.43
CA LYS A 6 -14.90 -16.42 -12.86
C LYS A 6 -15.45 -15.15 -13.53
N LYS A 7 -16.32 -14.40 -12.85
CA LYS A 7 -16.81 -13.10 -13.34
C LYS A 7 -15.69 -12.06 -13.43
N LEU A 8 -14.82 -11.98 -12.42
CA LEU A 8 -13.66 -11.09 -12.41
C LEU A 8 -12.66 -11.42 -13.54
N GLN A 9 -12.43 -12.69 -13.84
CA GLN A 9 -11.59 -13.09 -14.98
C GLN A 9 -12.17 -12.66 -16.32
N LEU A 10 -13.50 -12.77 -16.50
CA LEU A 10 -14.17 -12.29 -17.72
C LEU A 10 -14.07 -10.77 -17.84
N LEU A 11 -14.29 -10.05 -16.74
CA LEU A 11 -14.18 -8.59 -16.69
C LEU A 11 -12.77 -8.13 -17.04
N LYS A 12 -11.74 -8.79 -16.51
CA LYS A 12 -10.34 -8.53 -16.82
C LYS A 12 -10.04 -8.60 -18.32
N GLY A 13 -10.63 -9.57 -19.02
CA GLY A 13 -10.53 -9.67 -20.48
C GLY A 13 -11.08 -8.43 -21.19
N LYS A 14 -12.27 -7.97 -20.77
CA LYS A 14 -12.91 -6.76 -21.32
C LYS A 14 -12.13 -5.49 -20.99
N LEU A 15 -11.66 -5.34 -19.74
CA LEU A 15 -10.86 -4.19 -19.32
C LEU A 15 -9.55 -4.09 -20.10
N ARG A 16 -8.94 -5.23 -20.48
CA ARG A 16 -7.73 -5.23 -21.31
C ARG A 16 -7.98 -4.71 -22.72
N ILE A 17 -9.14 -5.02 -23.31
CA ILE A 17 -9.55 -4.51 -24.62
C ILE A 17 -9.82 -3.01 -24.49
N TRP A 18 -10.63 -2.61 -23.51
CA TRP A 18 -10.95 -1.21 -23.25
C TRP A 18 -9.70 -0.35 -23.01
N ASN A 19 -8.73 -0.85 -22.23
CA ASN A 19 -7.46 -0.16 -22.01
C ASN A 19 -6.69 0.06 -23.34
N LYS A 20 -6.73 -0.92 -24.23
CA LYS A 20 -6.10 -0.80 -25.55
C LYS A 20 -6.82 0.21 -26.44
N GLU A 21 -8.15 0.27 -26.39
CA GLU A 21 -8.95 1.17 -27.23
C GLU A 21 -8.96 2.62 -26.73
N HIS A 22 -8.90 2.85 -25.42
CA HIS A 22 -9.03 4.19 -24.83
C HIS A 22 -7.72 4.83 -24.40
N PHE A 23 -6.78 4.06 -23.83
CA PHE A 23 -5.52 4.59 -23.29
C PHE A 23 -4.30 4.25 -24.15
N GLU A 24 -4.43 3.28 -25.06
CA GLU A 24 -3.35 2.78 -25.92
C GLU A 24 -2.01 2.61 -25.16
N ASN A 25 -0.98 3.34 -25.58
CA ASN A 25 0.29 3.47 -24.90
C ASN A 25 0.35 4.87 -24.24
N VAL A 26 0.14 4.90 -22.93
CA VAL A 26 0.16 6.12 -22.11
C VAL A 26 1.43 6.94 -22.37
N HIS A 27 2.59 6.28 -22.54
CA HIS A 27 3.85 6.94 -22.86
C HIS A 27 3.82 7.62 -24.23
N HIS A 28 3.21 6.98 -25.23
CA HIS A 28 3.08 7.56 -26.57
C HIS A 28 2.19 8.81 -26.54
N ASN A 29 1.11 8.79 -25.75
CA ASN A 29 0.23 9.94 -25.59
C ASN A 29 0.98 11.12 -24.95
N VAL A 30 1.78 10.89 -23.89
CA VAL A 30 2.64 11.92 -23.30
C VAL A 30 3.65 12.47 -24.32
N CYS A 31 4.34 11.60 -25.06
CA CYS A 31 5.26 12.03 -26.12
C CYS A 31 4.55 12.89 -27.17
N SER A 32 3.40 12.46 -27.66
CA SER A 32 2.63 13.19 -28.68
C SER A 32 2.18 14.58 -28.18
N LYS A 33 1.70 14.66 -26.93
CA LYS A 33 1.30 15.94 -26.32
C LYS A 33 2.49 16.86 -26.05
N HIS A 34 3.62 16.30 -25.65
CA HIS A 34 4.87 17.04 -25.47
C HIS A 34 5.38 17.60 -26.81
N ASP A 35 5.41 16.78 -27.86
CA ASP A 35 5.82 17.21 -29.20
C ASP A 35 4.88 18.28 -29.77
N PHE A 36 3.57 18.17 -29.50
CA PHE A 36 2.61 19.19 -29.88
C PHE A 36 2.85 20.53 -29.16
N LEU A 37 3.11 20.49 -27.85
CA LEU A 37 3.46 21.69 -27.09
C LEU A 37 4.76 22.32 -27.62
N LYS A 38 5.77 21.50 -27.87
CA LYS A 38 7.06 21.93 -28.43
C LYS A 38 6.88 22.61 -29.79
N ASN A 39 6.07 22.04 -30.68
CA ASN A 39 5.77 22.64 -31.97
C ASN A 39 5.09 24.02 -31.85
N ILE A 40 4.24 24.23 -30.84
CA ILE A 40 3.63 25.54 -30.57
C ILE A 40 4.68 26.52 -30.06
N GLN A 41 5.54 26.09 -29.14
CA GLN A 41 6.63 26.92 -28.60
C GLN A 41 7.64 27.32 -29.69
N ASP A 42 7.98 26.39 -30.59
CA ASP A 42 8.86 26.66 -31.73
C ASP A 42 8.22 27.68 -32.69
N LYS A 43 6.89 27.64 -32.90
CA LYS A 43 6.18 28.66 -33.68
C LYS A 43 6.18 30.03 -33.01
N ILE A 44 5.97 30.08 -31.68
CA ILE A 44 6.05 31.32 -30.90
C ILE A 44 7.45 31.94 -30.98
N GLN A 45 8.50 31.11 -30.95
CA GLN A 45 9.90 31.53 -31.09
C GLN A 45 10.17 32.18 -32.46
N LEU A 46 9.54 31.68 -33.53
CA LEU A 46 9.76 32.14 -34.91
C LEU A 46 8.87 33.33 -35.30
N GLU A 47 7.59 33.31 -34.94
CA GLU A 47 6.57 34.27 -35.40
C GLU A 47 6.25 35.35 -34.36
N GLY A 48 6.70 35.17 -33.11
CA GLY A 48 6.38 36.03 -31.98
C GLY A 48 5.08 35.63 -31.27
N LEU A 49 4.90 36.13 -30.04
CA LEU A 49 3.71 35.85 -29.22
C LEU A 49 2.46 36.50 -29.82
N ASN A 50 1.46 35.68 -30.11
CA ASN A 50 0.11 36.10 -30.53
C ASN A 50 -0.91 35.55 -29.52
N GLU A 51 -2.03 36.25 -29.30
CA GLU A 51 -3.09 35.83 -28.38
C GLU A 51 -3.62 34.43 -28.69
N ILE A 52 -3.74 34.11 -29.99
CA ILE A 52 -4.18 32.78 -30.45
C ILE A 52 -3.16 31.69 -30.08
N LEU A 53 -1.87 31.96 -30.27
CA LEU A 53 -0.79 31.04 -29.94
C LEU A 53 -0.66 30.86 -28.43
N SER A 54 -0.84 31.93 -27.65
CA SER A 54 -0.84 31.86 -26.18
C SER A 54 -2.01 31.03 -25.65
N PHE A 55 -3.21 31.17 -26.24
CA PHE A 55 -4.35 30.32 -25.90
C PHE A 55 -4.08 28.84 -26.23
N GLN A 56 -3.53 28.56 -27.41
CA GLN A 56 -3.16 27.20 -27.82
C GLN A 56 -2.07 26.59 -26.94
N GLU A 57 -1.08 27.38 -26.53
CA GLU A 57 -0.02 26.95 -25.62
C GLU A 57 -0.61 26.57 -24.25
N ASN A 58 -1.45 27.43 -23.66
CA ASN A 58 -2.11 27.14 -22.38
C ASN A 58 -2.96 25.86 -22.47
N GLN A 59 -3.69 25.65 -23.57
CA GLN A 59 -4.47 24.44 -23.79
C GLN A 59 -3.57 23.20 -23.93
N ALA A 60 -2.47 23.31 -24.69
CA ALA A 60 -1.50 22.23 -24.86
C ALA A 60 -0.79 21.87 -23.55
N GLN A 61 -0.43 22.86 -22.72
CA GLN A 61 0.13 22.64 -21.38
C GLN A 61 -0.87 21.94 -20.46
N ALA A 62 -2.13 22.36 -20.47
CA ALA A 62 -3.18 21.71 -19.68
C ALA A 62 -3.41 20.25 -20.11
N ASP A 63 -3.40 19.99 -21.40
CA ASP A 63 -3.51 18.63 -21.95
C ASP A 63 -2.29 17.76 -21.62
N LEU A 64 -1.07 18.31 -21.72
CA LEU A 64 0.14 17.60 -21.35
C LEU A 64 0.13 17.25 -19.86
N LYS A 65 -0.30 18.20 -19.00
CA LYS A 65 -0.43 17.96 -17.57
C LYS A 65 -1.38 16.79 -17.28
N LYS A 66 -2.56 16.77 -17.90
CA LYS A 66 -3.50 15.63 -17.76
C LYS A 66 -2.87 14.31 -18.22
N ALA A 67 -2.11 14.31 -19.30
CA ALA A 67 -1.44 13.10 -19.79
C ALA A 67 -0.35 12.61 -18.81
N LEU A 68 0.40 13.53 -18.21
CA LEU A 68 1.40 13.23 -17.17
C LEU A 68 0.74 12.69 -15.89
N ASP A 69 -0.38 13.28 -15.45
CA ASP A 69 -1.13 12.80 -14.28
C ASP A 69 -1.57 11.32 -14.48
N VAL A 70 -2.03 10.98 -15.69
CA VAL A 70 -2.39 9.59 -16.04
C VAL A 70 -1.17 8.65 -16.07
N GLU A 71 -0.03 9.12 -16.58
CA GLU A 71 1.24 8.37 -16.57
C GLU A 71 1.76 8.13 -15.16
N GLU A 72 1.66 9.13 -14.28
CA GLU A 72 2.04 9.00 -12.88
C GLU A 72 1.19 7.93 -12.17
N ILE A 73 -0.13 7.98 -12.35
CA ILE A 73 -1.04 6.94 -11.82
C ILE A 73 -0.66 5.57 -12.38
N PHE A 74 -0.40 5.46 -13.68
CA PHE A 74 0.03 4.20 -14.30
C PHE A 74 1.30 3.63 -13.66
N TRP A 75 2.31 4.46 -13.41
CA TRP A 75 3.55 4.04 -12.77
C TRP A 75 3.36 3.69 -11.30
N HIS A 76 2.55 4.46 -10.57
CA HIS A 76 2.18 4.17 -9.19
C HIS A 76 1.51 2.80 -9.08
N GLU A 77 0.54 2.52 -9.97
CA GLU A 77 -0.13 1.22 -10.06
C GLU A 77 0.85 0.07 -10.36
N LYS A 78 1.73 0.29 -11.34
CA LYS A 78 2.80 -0.67 -11.71
C LYS A 78 3.78 -0.92 -10.57
N PHE A 79 4.16 0.12 -9.85
CA PHE A 79 5.09 0.04 -8.72
C PHE A 79 4.47 -0.78 -7.58
N ILE A 80 3.22 -0.50 -7.20
CA ILE A 80 2.51 -1.27 -6.16
C ILE A 80 2.37 -2.73 -6.58
N LEU A 81 2.00 -3.00 -7.84
CA LEU A 81 1.96 -4.35 -8.40
C LEU A 81 3.30 -5.07 -8.30
N ALA A 82 4.40 -4.40 -8.67
CA ALA A 82 5.73 -4.95 -8.59
C ALA A 82 6.16 -5.16 -7.13
N TRP A 83 5.91 -4.19 -6.26
CA TRP A 83 6.18 -4.26 -4.83
C TRP A 83 5.49 -5.48 -4.21
N ASN A 84 4.18 -5.64 -4.40
CA ASN A 84 3.44 -6.81 -3.91
C ASN A 84 3.99 -8.14 -4.45
N LEU A 85 4.52 -8.16 -5.69
CA LEU A 85 5.14 -9.36 -6.28
C LEU A 85 6.55 -9.65 -5.74
N HIS A 86 7.22 -8.62 -5.20
CA HIS A 86 8.60 -8.66 -4.74
C HIS A 86 8.74 -8.58 -3.22
N GLU A 87 7.68 -8.30 -2.46
CA GLU A 87 7.68 -8.24 -0.98
C GLU A 87 8.21 -9.55 -0.35
N ASP A 88 7.97 -10.69 -1.01
CA ASP A 88 8.43 -12.00 -0.55
C ASP A 88 9.71 -12.48 -1.26
N LYS A 89 10.32 -11.63 -2.09
CA LYS A 89 11.55 -11.94 -2.82
C LYS A 89 12.71 -11.14 -2.23
N ASN A 90 13.78 -11.85 -1.88
CA ASN A 90 15.01 -11.29 -1.32
C ASN A 90 15.80 -10.47 -2.37
N THR A 91 15.24 -9.33 -2.80
CA THR A 91 15.78 -8.47 -3.86
C THR A 91 16.78 -7.46 -3.28
N CYS A 92 17.73 -6.99 -4.10
CA CYS A 92 18.66 -5.92 -3.69
C CYS A 92 17.94 -4.65 -3.21
N TYR A 93 16.77 -4.35 -3.80
CA TYR A 93 15.92 -3.22 -3.40
C TYR A 93 15.32 -3.40 -2.00
N TYR A 94 14.83 -4.60 -1.68
CA TYR A 94 14.36 -4.93 -0.33
C TYR A 94 15.48 -4.75 0.71
N HIS A 95 16.67 -5.28 0.44
CA HIS A 95 17.83 -5.08 1.31
C HIS A 95 18.23 -3.60 1.46
N PHE A 96 18.11 -2.80 0.39
CA PHE A 96 18.37 -1.37 0.45
C PHE A 96 17.35 -0.63 1.33
N LEU A 97 16.05 -0.94 1.21
CA LEU A 97 15.03 -0.37 2.08
C LEU A 97 15.17 -0.82 3.53
N VAL A 98 15.49 -2.09 3.76
CA VAL A 98 15.82 -2.59 5.11
C VAL A 98 17.00 -1.83 5.68
N LYS A 99 18.05 -1.54 4.90
CA LYS A 99 19.17 -0.70 5.34
C LYS A 99 18.72 0.73 5.68
N ILE A 100 17.88 1.37 4.87
CA ILE A 100 17.35 2.72 5.18
C ILE A 100 16.52 2.70 6.47
N LYS A 101 15.60 1.74 6.60
CA LYS A 101 14.74 1.61 7.77
C LYS A 101 15.56 1.28 9.01
N SER A 102 16.55 0.39 8.88
CA SER A 102 17.51 0.10 9.93
C SER A 102 18.26 1.36 10.34
N ALA A 103 18.79 2.15 9.41
CA ALA A 103 19.51 3.39 9.73
C ALA A 103 18.64 4.43 10.43
N ARG A 104 17.36 4.55 10.05
CA ARG A 104 16.39 5.45 10.70
C ARG A 104 15.97 4.98 12.09
N ASN A 105 15.91 3.67 12.29
CA ASN A 105 15.42 3.06 13.53
C ASN A 105 16.56 2.66 14.49
N ILE A 106 17.80 3.13 14.26
CA ILE A 106 18.88 2.96 15.23
C ILE A 106 18.49 3.72 16.50
N ILE A 107 18.40 3.00 17.61
CA ILE A 107 18.23 3.58 18.93
C ILE A 107 19.57 4.21 19.32
N SER A 108 19.65 5.54 19.30
CA SER A 108 20.92 6.26 19.56
C SER A 108 21.29 6.31 21.04
N HIS A 109 20.30 6.30 21.92
CA HIS A 109 20.48 6.27 23.36
C HIS A 109 19.23 5.70 24.04
N LEU A 110 19.41 5.14 25.24
CA LEU A 110 18.34 4.71 26.12
C LEU A 110 18.44 5.46 27.44
N VAL A 111 17.31 5.95 27.93
CA VAL A 111 17.19 6.55 29.26
C VAL A 111 16.60 5.50 30.20
N ILE A 112 17.34 5.15 31.24
CA ILE A 112 16.95 4.19 32.27
C ILE A 112 16.97 4.93 33.59
N GLU A 113 15.78 5.18 34.14
CA GLU A 113 15.58 6.01 35.32
C GLU A 113 16.26 7.38 35.13
N ASP A 114 17.35 7.66 35.86
CA ASP A 114 18.12 8.91 35.79
C ASP A 114 19.45 8.79 35.02
N THR A 115 19.72 7.63 34.40
CA THR A 115 20.96 7.36 33.67
C THR A 115 20.73 7.20 32.18
N VAL A 116 21.63 7.74 31.36
CA VAL A 116 21.55 7.66 29.90
C VAL A 116 22.68 6.81 29.35
N ILE A 117 22.32 5.76 28.63
CA ILE A 117 23.26 4.87 27.93
C ILE A 117 23.33 5.30 26.46
N TYR A 118 24.55 5.54 25.98
CA TYR A 118 24.82 5.95 24.60
C TYR A 118 25.53 4.88 23.78
N ASP A 119 26.19 3.92 24.43
CA ASP A 119 26.92 2.87 23.72
C ASP A 119 25.96 1.80 23.19
N GLN A 120 26.14 1.43 21.92
CA GLN A 120 25.27 0.47 21.22
C GLN A 120 25.38 -0.94 21.82
N ILE A 121 26.56 -1.31 22.31
CA ILE A 121 26.79 -2.63 22.94
C ILE A 121 26.05 -2.68 24.28
N ASP A 122 26.15 -1.62 25.08
CA ASP A 122 25.45 -1.52 26.35
C ASP A 122 23.93 -1.46 26.17
N ILE A 123 23.43 -0.70 25.18
CA ILE A 123 22.01 -0.69 24.77
C ILE A 123 21.54 -2.11 24.41
N PHE A 124 22.29 -2.82 23.57
CA PHE A 124 21.96 -4.19 23.17
C PHE A 124 21.91 -5.14 24.36
N ASN A 125 22.92 -5.10 25.24
CA ASN A 125 23.00 -5.94 26.43
C ASN A 125 21.87 -5.63 27.42
N HIS A 126 21.54 -4.34 27.59
CA HIS A 126 20.45 -3.92 28.47
C HIS A 126 19.09 -4.39 27.95
N VAL A 127 18.79 -4.16 26.67
CA VAL A 127 17.53 -4.62 26.06
C VAL A 127 17.41 -6.14 26.11
N THR A 128 18.49 -6.85 25.79
CA THR A 128 18.51 -8.32 25.80
C THR A 128 18.30 -8.86 27.22
N SER A 129 18.99 -8.31 28.22
CA SER A 129 18.84 -8.74 29.62
C SER A 129 17.46 -8.38 30.19
N TYR A 130 16.92 -7.20 29.85
CA TYR A 130 15.58 -6.79 30.23
C TYR A 130 14.52 -7.79 29.73
N PHE A 131 14.52 -8.10 28.43
CA PHE A 131 13.55 -9.05 27.87
C PHE A 131 13.84 -10.49 28.27
N ALA A 132 15.11 -10.89 28.42
CA ALA A 132 15.47 -12.20 28.95
C ALA A 132 14.96 -12.38 30.38
N ASN A 133 14.97 -11.33 31.20
CA ASN A 133 14.37 -11.38 32.53
C ASN A 133 12.84 -11.35 32.46
N LEU A 134 12.26 -10.49 31.62
CA LEU A 134 10.81 -10.37 31.45
C LEU A 134 10.17 -11.70 31.01
N PHE A 135 10.80 -12.41 30.08
CA PHE A 135 10.29 -13.66 29.52
C PHE A 135 10.93 -14.91 30.11
N GLY A 136 12.12 -14.81 30.68
CA GLY A 136 12.86 -15.93 31.28
C GLY A 136 12.56 -16.16 32.76
N VAL A 137 11.87 -15.22 33.43
CA VAL A 137 11.19 -15.53 34.70
C VAL A 137 10.03 -16.47 34.38
N VAL A 138 10.35 -17.77 34.36
CA VAL A 138 9.36 -18.82 34.57
C VAL A 138 8.94 -18.66 36.03
N GLY A 139 7.99 -17.75 36.28
CA GLY A 139 7.20 -17.80 37.50
C GLY A 139 6.77 -19.25 37.64
N THR A 140 7.04 -19.86 38.80
CA THR A 140 6.78 -21.27 39.09
C THR A 140 5.41 -21.63 38.53
N CYS A 141 5.38 -22.22 37.34
CA CYS A 141 4.16 -22.63 36.69
C CYS A 141 3.73 -23.86 37.47
N THR A 142 3.05 -23.61 38.59
CA THR A 142 2.18 -24.59 39.22
C THR A 142 1.33 -25.13 38.09
N SER A 143 1.33 -26.46 37.95
CA SER A 143 0.57 -27.17 36.93
C SER A 143 -0.79 -26.49 36.76
N PHE A 144 -1.07 -26.02 35.55
CA PHE A 144 -2.28 -25.27 35.18
C PHE A 144 -3.56 -26.12 35.26
N SER A 145 -3.63 -27.10 36.17
CA SER A 145 -4.76 -27.99 36.39
C SER A 145 -6.03 -27.25 36.84
N ASN A 146 -5.94 -25.96 37.21
CA ASN A 146 -7.07 -25.14 37.66
C ASN A 146 -7.23 -23.79 36.92
N MET A 147 -6.59 -23.57 35.75
CA MET A 147 -6.72 -22.29 35.01
C MET A 147 -8.15 -21.96 34.61
N GLU A 148 -8.98 -22.97 34.34
CA GLU A 148 -10.41 -22.82 34.06
C GLU A 148 -11.18 -22.17 35.22
N ASN A 149 -10.68 -22.29 36.46
CA ASN A 149 -11.27 -21.65 37.64
C ASN A 149 -10.70 -20.25 37.94
N ILE A 150 -9.60 -19.87 37.29
CA ILE A 150 -8.90 -18.59 37.51
C ILE A 150 -9.23 -17.59 36.41
N ILE A 151 -9.37 -18.06 35.16
CA ILE A 151 -9.79 -17.23 34.05
C ILE A 151 -11.33 -17.21 34.07
N PRO A 152 -11.97 -16.09 34.47
CA PRO A 152 -13.41 -16.00 34.39
C PRO A 152 -13.84 -16.20 32.94
N ASN A 153 -14.91 -16.96 32.75
CA ASN A 153 -15.48 -17.18 31.42
C ASN A 153 -16.10 -15.86 30.92
N LEU A 154 -15.28 -15.04 30.27
CA LEU A 154 -15.61 -13.69 29.82
C LEU A 154 -16.51 -13.70 28.57
N VAL A 155 -16.43 -14.79 27.80
CA VAL A 155 -17.28 -15.00 26.63
C VAL A 155 -18.52 -15.72 27.10
N THR A 156 -19.63 -15.00 27.17
CA THR A 156 -20.93 -15.61 27.44
C THR A 156 -21.33 -16.52 26.29
N GLU A 157 -22.21 -17.50 26.56
CA GLU A 157 -22.75 -18.36 25.52
C GLU A 157 -23.38 -17.55 24.37
N GLN A 158 -24.03 -16.43 24.70
CA GLN A 158 -24.58 -15.50 23.72
C GLN A 158 -23.51 -14.84 22.83
N MET A 159 -22.37 -14.44 23.40
CA MET A 159 -21.24 -13.92 22.62
C MET A 159 -20.64 -15.00 21.73
N ASN A 160 -20.53 -16.23 22.23
CA ASN A 160 -20.00 -17.35 21.44
C ASN A 160 -20.93 -17.68 20.26
N LEU A 161 -22.24 -17.69 20.48
CA LEU A 161 -23.25 -17.83 19.43
C LEU A 161 -23.17 -16.69 18.40
N MET A 162 -22.94 -15.45 18.85
CA MET A 162 -22.74 -14.31 17.95
C MET A 162 -21.45 -14.46 17.12
N LEU A 163 -20.33 -14.81 17.73
CA LEU A 163 -19.02 -14.93 17.06
C LEU A 163 -18.95 -16.11 16.08
N THR A 164 -19.72 -17.16 16.33
CA THR A 164 -19.80 -18.35 15.46
C THR A 164 -20.94 -18.28 14.44
N ALA A 165 -21.81 -17.27 14.53
CA ALA A 165 -22.85 -17.05 13.55
C ALA A 165 -22.26 -16.66 12.19
N SER A 166 -23.00 -16.95 11.12
CA SER A 166 -22.68 -16.40 9.81
C SER A 166 -22.80 -14.88 9.86
N PRO A 167 -21.82 -14.12 9.34
CA PRO A 167 -21.87 -12.66 9.35
C PRO A 167 -23.06 -12.16 8.55
N TYR A 168 -23.60 -11.02 8.97
CA TYR A 168 -24.68 -10.34 8.26
C TYR A 168 -24.15 -9.65 7.01
N VAL A 169 -25.03 -9.43 6.03
CA VAL A 169 -24.68 -8.73 4.79
C VAL A 169 -24.13 -7.33 5.08
N GLU A 170 -24.72 -6.61 6.05
CA GLU A 170 -24.27 -5.29 6.47
C GLU A 170 -22.87 -5.30 7.08
N GLU A 171 -22.53 -6.31 7.88
CA GLU A 171 -21.19 -6.48 8.45
C GLU A 171 -20.15 -6.74 7.36
N ILE A 172 -20.50 -7.56 6.36
CA ILE A 172 -19.64 -7.83 5.21
C ILE A 172 -19.40 -6.54 4.42
N ILE A 173 -20.45 -5.76 4.16
CA ILE A 173 -20.33 -4.47 3.46
C ILE A 173 -19.42 -3.53 4.27
N ASN A 174 -19.72 -3.31 5.54
CA ASN A 174 -18.94 -2.42 6.40
C ASN A 174 -17.47 -2.86 6.48
N ALA A 175 -17.19 -4.16 6.60
CA ALA A 175 -15.83 -4.68 6.59
C ALA A 175 -15.10 -4.39 5.26
N VAL A 176 -15.78 -4.53 4.13
CA VAL A 176 -15.20 -4.21 2.81
C VAL A 176 -14.92 -2.72 2.66
N PHE A 177 -15.81 -1.85 3.13
CA PHE A 177 -15.65 -0.39 3.04
C PHE A 177 -14.68 0.19 4.07
N ASN A 178 -14.43 -0.51 5.18
CA ASN A 178 -13.43 -0.13 6.18
C ASN A 178 -11.99 -0.55 5.80
N LEU A 179 -11.81 -1.39 4.77
CA LEU A 179 -10.48 -1.73 4.26
C LEU A 179 -9.84 -0.53 3.56
N SER A 180 -8.53 -0.32 3.76
CA SER A 180 -7.79 0.69 3.00
C SER A 180 -7.86 0.39 1.50
N ALA A 181 -8.21 1.40 0.70
CA ALA A 181 -8.36 1.28 -0.75
C ALA A 181 -7.08 0.77 -1.46
N ASP A 182 -5.91 1.13 -0.93
CA ASP A 182 -4.57 0.76 -1.43
C ASP A 182 -4.01 -0.55 -0.88
N ASN A 183 -4.80 -1.33 -0.14
CA ASN A 183 -4.35 -2.62 0.37
C ASN A 183 -3.95 -3.60 -0.73
N SER A 184 -3.05 -4.52 -0.37
CA SER A 184 -2.39 -5.45 -1.29
C SER A 184 -3.38 -6.24 -2.15
N LEU A 185 -2.95 -6.51 -3.38
CA LEU A 185 -3.76 -7.18 -4.39
C LEU A 185 -3.95 -8.65 -4.02
N GLY A 186 -5.21 -9.08 -3.90
CA GLY A 186 -5.53 -10.49 -3.78
C GLY A 186 -5.11 -11.30 -5.02
N PRO A 187 -5.26 -12.64 -4.97
CA PRO A 187 -4.96 -13.52 -6.10
C PRO A 187 -5.82 -13.21 -7.35
N ASP A 188 -6.93 -12.50 -7.18
CA ASP A 188 -7.81 -11.98 -8.21
C ASP A 188 -7.27 -10.73 -8.94
N ARG A 189 -6.27 -10.04 -8.35
CA ARG A 189 -5.60 -8.84 -8.89
C ARG A 189 -6.51 -7.60 -9.02
N PHE A 190 -7.56 -7.52 -8.20
CA PHE A 190 -8.35 -6.31 -8.03
C PHE A 190 -8.04 -5.70 -6.66
N ARG A 191 -7.97 -4.37 -6.57
CA ARG A 191 -7.79 -3.66 -5.30
C ARG A 191 -9.10 -3.58 -4.53
N CYS A 192 -9.01 -3.35 -3.22
CA CYS A 192 -10.18 -3.02 -2.41
C CYS A 192 -10.94 -1.82 -2.98
N TYR A 193 -10.22 -0.83 -3.53
CA TYR A 193 -10.81 0.30 -4.26
C TYR A 193 -11.84 -0.11 -5.33
N PHE A 194 -11.58 -1.19 -6.08
CA PHE A 194 -12.51 -1.65 -7.12
C PHE A 194 -13.85 -2.05 -6.52
N PHE A 195 -13.85 -2.80 -5.42
CA PHE A 195 -15.07 -3.29 -4.76
C PHE A 195 -15.80 -2.23 -3.94
N GLN A 196 -15.11 -1.14 -3.58
CA GLN A 196 -15.70 -0.01 -2.85
C GLN A 196 -16.39 0.97 -3.80
N HIS A 197 -15.93 1.08 -5.04
CA HIS A 197 -16.40 2.10 -5.99
C HIS A 197 -17.19 1.56 -7.19
N TYR A 198 -17.12 0.25 -7.49
CA TYR A 198 -17.75 -0.37 -8.67
C TYR A 198 -18.47 -1.68 -8.34
#